data_AF-A0A7C3L0U8-F1
#
_entry.id   AF-A0A7C3L0U8-F1
#
_cell.length_a   1.000
_cell.length_b   1.000
_cell.length_c   1.000
_cell.angle_alpha   90.00
_cell.angle_beta   90.00
_cell.angle_gamma   90.00
#
_symmetry.space_group_name_H-M   'P 1'
#
loop_
_entity.id
_entity.type
_entity.pdbx_description
1 polymer ?
#
loop_
_entity_poly.entity_id
_entity_poly.type
_entity_poly.pdbx_seq_one_letter_code
_entity_poly.pdbx_strand_id
1 'polypeptide(L)'
;NIPNKVQPVRQPVIAPIPEECTVFGQKYPLSLEAMMLGIAERLKLPGFGENGFGEGKAFKHPDDLYLRQMGNLAFGEKPDGSGGVPDADDRELELFMHARRHLPKSVFDADRWKAIVGEKVWRKVVYVLNRGGRFEDHEKGYKGDRVANAYGKLLNLYQEKTAGTIQAGTGKHNPGIATYIPVRDYIGNEPGALRKGYDLALITHRVITQTKSRTVADPWLSAILPENGVLINPKDADRLGLTNGQMVKVASATNPSGEWDLGAGNKKAMVGKVVTTQTMRPGVVSFARGFGHWGTGASDVIIDGHVIKGEKRRQAGLHANAAMWTDSTIKNTCMFDPVGGSVSFYDTHVKLEPVTV
;
A
#
# COMPACT_ATOMS: atom_id res chain seq x y z
N ASN A 1 19.09 -8.11 -2.81
CA ASN A 1 19.69 -6.77 -2.75
C ASN A 1 20.16 -6.37 -4.12
N ILE A 2 19.90 -5.13 -4.53
CA ILE A 2 20.34 -4.58 -5.83
C ILE A 2 21.59 -3.74 -5.56
N PRO A 3 22.78 -4.10 -6.08
CA PRO A 3 24.04 -3.41 -5.78
C PRO A 3 24.20 -2.09 -6.56
N ASN A 4 23.46 -1.95 -7.67
CA ASN A 4 23.42 -0.75 -8.52
C ASN A 4 22.42 0.29 -7.99
N LYS A 5 22.68 1.57 -8.27
CA LYS A 5 21.67 2.62 -8.09
C LYS A 5 20.51 2.41 -9.09
N VAL A 6 19.28 2.33 -8.56
CA VAL A 6 18.08 2.08 -9.36
C VAL A 6 16.94 3.00 -8.90
N GLN A 7 16.41 3.76 -9.84
CA GLN A 7 15.23 4.60 -9.64
C GLN A 7 14.26 4.42 -10.82
N PRO A 8 13.30 3.48 -10.74
CA PRO A 8 12.27 3.35 -11.74
C PRO A 8 11.32 4.55 -11.69
N VAL A 9 10.75 4.88 -12.84
CA VAL A 9 9.79 5.97 -13.04
C VAL A 9 8.56 5.41 -13.73
N ARG A 10 7.38 5.79 -13.22
CA ARG A 10 6.11 5.51 -13.88
C ARG A 10 5.67 6.71 -14.69
N GLN A 11 5.08 6.44 -15.84
CA GLN A 11 4.55 7.45 -16.74
C GLN A 11 3.29 6.91 -17.43
N PRO A 12 2.38 7.79 -17.90
CA PRO A 12 1.20 7.37 -18.63
C PRO A 12 1.56 6.65 -19.94
N VAL A 13 0.92 5.52 -20.20
CA VAL A 13 1.06 4.76 -21.46
C VAL A 13 -0.27 4.58 -22.19
N ILE A 14 -1.39 4.92 -21.54
CA ILE A 14 -2.73 4.94 -22.11
C ILE A 14 -3.42 6.26 -21.79
N ALA A 15 -4.40 6.64 -22.61
CA ALA A 15 -5.30 7.73 -22.26
C ALA A 15 -6.07 7.35 -20.98
N PRO A 16 -6.19 8.26 -20.00
CA PRO A 16 -7.00 8.05 -18.81
C PRO A 16 -8.45 7.77 -19.15
N ILE A 17 -9.05 6.83 -18.40
CA ILE A 17 -10.48 6.50 -18.46
C ILE A 17 -11.36 7.60 -17.84
N PRO A 18 -10.96 8.25 -16.71
CA PRO A 18 -11.76 9.32 -16.13
C PRO A 18 -11.94 10.51 -17.06
N GLU A 19 -13.04 11.24 -16.88
CA GLU A 19 -13.30 12.51 -17.54
C GLU A 19 -12.23 13.57 -17.21
N GLU A 20 -12.18 14.63 -18.00
CA GLU A 20 -11.31 15.79 -17.74
C GLU A 20 -12.03 16.83 -16.87
N CYS A 21 -11.27 17.50 -16.00
CA CYS A 21 -11.68 18.72 -15.32
C CYS A 21 -10.79 19.89 -15.73
N THR A 22 -11.16 21.10 -15.29
CA THR A 22 -10.33 22.30 -15.47
C THR A 22 -9.94 22.85 -14.11
N VAL A 23 -8.64 23.05 -13.90
CA VAL A 23 -8.05 23.60 -12.68
C VAL A 23 -6.91 24.53 -13.08
N PHE A 24 -6.84 25.72 -12.47
CA PHE A 24 -5.93 26.81 -12.86
C PHE A 24 -5.98 27.12 -14.37
N GLY A 25 -7.17 27.04 -14.96
CA GLY A 25 -7.40 27.23 -16.39
C GLY A 25 -6.83 26.13 -17.30
N GLN A 26 -6.35 25.01 -16.75
CA GLN A 26 -5.77 23.90 -17.50
C GLN A 26 -6.64 22.65 -17.43
N LYS A 27 -6.77 21.96 -18.56
CA LYS A 27 -7.47 20.67 -18.63
C LYS A 27 -6.58 19.54 -18.14
N TYR A 28 -7.11 18.71 -17.25
CA TYR A 28 -6.41 17.55 -16.72
C TYR A 28 -7.42 16.43 -16.38
N PRO A 29 -7.06 15.14 -16.48
CA PRO A 29 -7.93 14.04 -16.07
C PRO A 29 -8.30 14.13 -14.58
N LEU A 30 -9.52 13.73 -14.22
CA LEU A 30 -9.93 13.63 -12.83
C LEU A 30 -8.99 12.70 -12.04
N SER A 31 -8.31 13.27 -11.05
CA SER A 31 -7.39 12.57 -10.15
C SER A 31 -7.35 13.24 -8.78
N LEU A 32 -6.68 12.60 -7.82
CA LEU A 32 -6.43 13.19 -6.51
C LEU A 32 -5.65 14.50 -6.62
N GLU A 33 -4.63 14.55 -7.48
CA GLU A 33 -3.83 15.74 -7.74
C GLU A 33 -4.68 16.86 -8.34
N ALA A 34 -5.57 16.56 -9.29
CA ALA A 34 -6.50 17.53 -9.85
C ALA A 34 -7.39 18.13 -8.76
N MET A 35 -7.93 17.29 -7.88
CA MET A 35 -8.76 17.73 -6.75
C MET A 35 -7.96 18.62 -5.79
N MET A 36 -6.73 18.24 -5.42
CA MET A 36 -5.88 19.03 -4.53
C MET A 36 -5.55 20.40 -5.13
N LEU A 37 -5.21 20.46 -6.41
CA LEU A 37 -4.98 21.71 -7.13
C LEU A 37 -6.25 22.56 -7.20
N GLY A 38 -7.42 21.96 -7.43
CA GLY A 38 -8.70 22.67 -7.49
C GLY A 38 -9.09 23.29 -6.15
N ILE A 39 -8.86 22.56 -5.05
CA ILE A 39 -9.04 23.10 -3.69
C ILE A 39 -8.07 24.27 -3.46
N ALA A 40 -6.80 24.11 -3.85
CA ALA A 40 -5.80 25.16 -3.70
C ALA A 40 -6.14 26.42 -4.51
N GLU A 41 -6.60 26.28 -5.75
CA GLU A 41 -7.09 27.38 -6.58
C GLU A 41 -8.27 28.08 -5.92
N ARG A 42 -9.29 27.32 -5.49
CA ARG A 42 -10.52 27.84 -4.91
C ARG A 42 -10.28 28.63 -3.61
N LEU A 43 -9.36 28.14 -2.79
CA LEU A 43 -9.01 28.72 -1.48
C LEU A 43 -7.84 29.71 -1.56
N LYS A 44 -7.21 29.89 -2.73
CA LYS A 44 -6.02 30.74 -2.93
C LYS A 44 -4.88 30.38 -1.97
N LEU A 45 -4.59 29.09 -1.82
CA LEU A 45 -3.57 28.63 -0.89
C LEU A 45 -2.17 29.09 -1.34
N PRO A 46 -1.28 29.48 -0.39
CA PRO A 46 0.11 29.77 -0.72
C PRO A 46 0.83 28.51 -1.20
N GLY A 47 1.85 28.69 -2.06
CA GLY A 47 2.60 27.57 -2.64
C GLY A 47 1.97 26.94 -3.89
N PHE A 48 0.93 27.57 -4.46
CA PHE A 48 0.28 27.16 -5.70
C PHE A 48 0.13 28.34 -6.69
N GLY A 49 -0.27 28.06 -7.93
CA GLY A 49 -0.45 29.07 -8.97
C GLY A 49 0.87 29.46 -9.67
N GLU A 50 0.94 30.64 -10.27
CA GLU A 50 2.08 31.05 -11.13
C GLU A 50 3.44 31.09 -10.41
N ASN A 51 3.46 31.25 -9.09
CA ASN A 51 4.68 31.31 -8.27
C ASN A 51 4.72 30.20 -7.20
N GLY A 52 4.04 29.08 -7.43
CA GLY A 52 3.90 28.02 -6.42
C GLY A 52 5.23 27.45 -5.91
N PHE A 53 6.25 27.37 -6.77
CA PHE A 53 7.62 26.97 -6.41
C PHE A 53 8.61 28.14 -6.33
N GLY A 54 8.11 29.36 -6.12
CA GLY A 54 8.87 30.61 -6.15
C GLY A 54 8.63 31.43 -7.41
N GLU A 55 9.26 32.61 -7.48
CA GLU A 55 9.07 33.56 -8.57
C GLU A 55 9.32 32.94 -9.96
N GLY A 56 8.34 33.05 -10.84
CA GLY A 56 8.37 32.51 -12.20
C GLY A 56 8.28 30.98 -12.29
N LYS A 57 8.00 30.28 -11.18
CA LYS A 57 7.92 28.82 -11.14
C LYS A 57 6.53 28.40 -10.70
N ALA A 58 5.68 28.11 -11.68
CA ALA A 58 4.31 27.74 -11.43
C ALA A 58 4.18 26.37 -10.73
N PHE A 59 3.11 26.23 -9.97
CA PHE A 59 2.54 24.94 -9.54
C PHE A 59 1.02 25.00 -9.72
N LYS A 60 0.60 24.79 -10.96
CA LYS A 60 -0.78 24.89 -11.44
C LYS A 60 -1.24 23.62 -12.15
N HIS A 61 -0.29 22.75 -12.50
CA HIS A 61 -0.52 21.46 -13.13
C HIS A 61 0.41 20.41 -12.51
N PRO A 62 0.04 19.12 -12.41
CA PRO A 62 0.93 18.09 -11.85
C PRO A 62 2.28 17.97 -12.57
N ASP A 63 2.30 18.24 -13.88
CA ASP A 63 3.53 18.32 -14.69
C ASP A 63 4.55 19.31 -14.10
N ASP A 64 4.12 20.43 -13.50
CA ASP A 64 5.00 21.43 -12.91
C ASP A 64 5.86 20.86 -11.77
N LEU A 65 5.35 19.84 -11.07
CA LEU A 65 6.06 19.13 -10.02
C LEU A 65 6.83 17.93 -10.59
N TYR A 66 6.13 17.02 -11.27
CA TYR A 66 6.70 15.73 -11.64
C TYR A 66 7.81 15.86 -12.69
N LEU A 67 7.68 16.75 -13.66
CA LEU A 67 8.73 16.94 -14.67
C LEU A 67 9.98 17.59 -14.09
N ARG A 68 9.84 18.47 -13.08
CA ARG A 68 11.00 19.00 -12.34
C ARG A 68 11.70 17.90 -11.54
N GLN A 69 10.94 17.00 -10.91
CA GLN A 69 11.51 15.82 -10.25
C GLN A 69 12.23 14.91 -11.26
N MET A 70 11.67 14.73 -12.46
CA MET A 70 12.35 14.01 -13.54
C MET A 70 13.62 14.73 -14.02
N GLY A 71 13.60 16.06 -14.11
CA GLY A 71 14.77 16.88 -14.39
C GLY A 71 15.88 16.67 -13.36
N ASN A 72 15.54 16.68 -12.06
CA ASN A 72 16.49 16.40 -10.98
C ASN A 72 17.07 14.98 -11.10
N LEU A 73 16.22 13.99 -11.38
CA LEU A 73 16.67 12.61 -11.58
C LEU A 73 17.61 12.50 -12.78
N ALA A 74 17.32 13.20 -13.87
CA ALA A 74 18.15 13.22 -15.07
C ALA A 74 19.48 13.96 -14.86
N PHE A 75 19.49 15.04 -14.06
CA PHE A 75 20.68 15.82 -13.70
C PHE A 75 21.62 15.07 -12.75
N GLY A 76 21.08 14.27 -11.83
CA GLY A 76 21.84 13.47 -10.88
C GLY A 76 22.32 14.23 -9.65
N GLU A 77 23.21 13.59 -8.89
CA GLU A 77 23.57 14.04 -7.53
C GLU A 77 24.74 15.05 -7.52
N LYS A 78 25.52 15.13 -8.60
CA LYS A 78 26.71 15.98 -8.62
C LYS A 78 26.34 17.43 -8.97
N PRO A 79 26.69 18.43 -8.13
CA PRO A 79 26.32 19.83 -8.36
C PRO A 79 26.81 20.41 -9.69
N ASP A 80 27.93 19.88 -10.21
CA ASP A 80 28.53 20.29 -11.47
C ASP A 80 27.84 19.70 -12.71
N GLY A 81 26.80 18.88 -12.54
CA GLY A 81 26.08 18.22 -13.63
C GLY A 81 26.83 17.05 -14.29
N SER A 82 28.04 16.71 -13.84
CA SER A 82 28.80 15.57 -14.36
C SER A 82 28.18 14.21 -14.00
N GLY A 83 27.21 14.22 -13.08
CA GLY A 83 26.36 13.07 -12.76
C GLY A 83 25.13 12.94 -13.66
N GLY A 84 24.97 13.77 -14.69
CA GLY A 84 23.83 13.74 -15.59
C GLY A 84 23.81 12.47 -16.44
N VAL A 85 22.61 12.04 -16.83
CA VAL A 85 22.46 11.03 -17.89
C VAL A 85 22.87 11.62 -19.25
N PRO A 86 23.21 10.79 -20.24
CA PRO A 86 23.38 11.24 -21.62
C PRO A 86 22.12 11.96 -22.15
N ASP A 87 22.31 12.79 -23.17
CA ASP A 87 21.18 13.34 -23.93
C ASP A 87 20.58 12.24 -24.82
N ALA A 88 19.25 12.23 -24.92
CA ALA A 88 18.58 11.43 -25.94
C ALA A 88 18.97 11.89 -27.34
N ASP A 89 19.36 10.95 -28.20
CA ASP A 89 19.62 11.21 -29.61
C ASP A 89 18.31 11.53 -30.38
N ASP A 90 18.43 11.90 -31.66
CA ASP A 90 17.26 12.30 -32.46
C ASP A 90 16.28 11.15 -32.70
N ARG A 91 16.79 9.90 -32.79
CA ARG A 91 15.94 8.72 -32.91
C ARG A 91 15.16 8.46 -31.62
N GLU A 92 15.80 8.64 -30.47
CA GLU A 92 15.15 8.53 -29.16
C GLU A 92 14.09 9.61 -28.96
N LEU A 93 14.34 10.83 -29.44
CA LEU A 93 13.37 11.92 -29.42
C LEU A 93 12.17 11.63 -30.33
N GLU A 94 12.41 11.16 -31.55
CA GLU A 94 11.36 10.75 -32.49
C GLU A 94 10.51 9.62 -31.89
N LEU A 95 11.15 8.57 -31.36
CA LEU A 95 10.49 7.44 -30.71
C LEU A 95 9.64 7.91 -29.53
N PHE A 96 10.17 8.82 -28.70
CA PHE A 96 9.47 9.35 -27.53
C PHE A 96 8.17 10.07 -27.92
N MET A 97 8.22 10.90 -28.98
CA MET A 97 7.06 11.61 -29.52
C MET A 97 6.06 10.64 -30.15
N HIS A 98 6.55 9.74 -31.00
CA HIS A 98 5.71 8.77 -31.69
C HIS A 98 4.97 7.87 -30.69
N ALA A 99 5.63 7.40 -29.63
CA ALA A 99 5.06 6.54 -28.60
C ALA A 99 3.96 7.22 -27.75
N ARG A 100 3.79 8.55 -27.84
CA ARG A 100 2.80 9.32 -27.04
C ARG A 100 1.73 10.00 -27.88
N ARG A 101 1.75 9.82 -29.21
CA ARG A 101 0.81 10.47 -30.15
C ARG A 101 -0.67 10.15 -29.88
N HIS A 102 -0.97 9.04 -29.20
CA HIS A 102 -2.32 8.63 -28.83
C HIS A 102 -2.80 9.24 -27.52
N LEU A 103 -1.93 9.89 -26.74
CA LEU A 103 -2.29 10.51 -25.48
C LEU A 103 -2.93 11.89 -25.74
N PRO A 104 -3.97 12.28 -24.98
CA PRO A 104 -4.54 13.61 -25.08
C PRO A 104 -3.57 14.67 -24.55
N LYS A 105 -3.72 15.93 -25.00
CA LYS A 105 -2.89 17.07 -24.56
C LYS A 105 -2.97 17.37 -23.05
N SER A 106 -4.05 16.95 -22.40
CA SER A 106 -4.20 17.00 -20.94
C SER A 106 -3.19 16.09 -20.22
N VAL A 107 -2.68 15.06 -20.88
CA VAL A 107 -1.69 14.11 -20.33
C VAL A 107 -0.30 14.38 -20.87
N PHE A 108 -0.18 14.56 -22.18
CA PHE A 108 1.11 14.79 -22.83
C PHE A 108 1.05 15.99 -23.79
N ASP A 109 1.80 17.03 -23.44
CA ASP A 109 2.03 18.19 -24.28
C ASP A 109 3.53 18.49 -24.27
N ALA A 110 4.20 18.22 -25.40
CA ALA A 110 5.65 18.29 -25.48
C ALA A 110 6.17 19.71 -25.28
N ASP A 111 5.45 20.73 -25.75
CA ASP A 111 5.87 22.13 -25.59
C ASP A 111 5.76 22.55 -24.13
N ARG A 112 4.66 22.20 -23.46
CA ARG A 112 4.50 22.41 -22.00
C ARG A 112 5.60 21.70 -21.22
N TRP A 113 5.83 20.42 -21.53
CA TRP A 113 6.82 19.61 -20.82
C TRP A 113 8.23 20.17 -20.98
N LYS A 114 8.59 20.53 -22.22
CA LYS A 114 9.86 21.14 -22.56
C LYS A 114 10.04 22.50 -21.89
N ALA A 115 8.99 23.32 -21.82
CA ALA A 115 9.01 24.61 -21.14
C ALA A 115 9.24 24.46 -19.61
N ILE A 116 8.64 23.44 -18.97
CA ILE A 116 8.79 23.20 -17.53
C ILE A 116 10.22 22.79 -17.15
N VAL A 117 10.83 21.87 -17.92
CA VAL A 117 12.17 21.33 -17.61
C VAL A 117 13.30 22.17 -18.21
N GLY A 118 13.01 22.94 -19.26
CA GLY A 118 13.96 23.75 -20.00
C GLY A 118 14.76 22.99 -21.06
N GLU A 119 15.22 23.71 -22.08
CA GLU A 119 15.92 23.17 -23.25
C GLU A 119 17.11 22.29 -22.88
N LYS A 120 17.90 22.71 -21.90
CA LYS A 120 19.16 22.05 -21.48
C LYS A 120 18.93 20.66 -20.88
N VAL A 121 17.75 20.39 -20.33
CA VAL A 121 17.46 19.15 -19.58
C VAL A 121 16.44 18.28 -20.32
N TRP A 122 15.75 18.82 -21.32
CA TRP A 122 14.71 18.13 -22.09
C TRP A 122 15.16 16.77 -22.65
N ARG A 123 16.29 16.73 -23.37
CA ARG A 123 16.81 15.47 -23.93
C ARG A 123 17.22 14.46 -22.87
N LYS A 124 17.70 14.91 -21.71
CA LYS A 124 18.01 14.03 -20.57
C LYS A 124 16.75 13.46 -19.92
N VAL A 125 15.67 14.25 -19.84
CA VAL A 125 14.37 13.77 -19.37
C VAL A 125 13.81 12.72 -20.33
N VAL A 126 13.87 12.96 -21.64
CA VAL A 126 13.51 11.98 -22.67
C VAL A 126 14.32 10.69 -22.51
N TYR A 127 15.63 10.78 -22.29
CA TYR A 127 16.51 9.63 -22.06
C TYR A 127 16.03 8.76 -20.89
N VAL A 128 15.72 9.37 -19.74
CA VAL A 128 15.23 8.67 -18.54
C VAL A 128 13.86 8.04 -18.81
N LEU A 129 12.95 8.79 -19.43
CA LEU A 129 11.59 8.32 -19.66
C LEU A 129 11.53 7.19 -20.69
N ASN A 130 12.36 7.19 -21.74
CA ASN A 130 12.44 6.08 -22.69
C ASN A 130 12.90 4.77 -22.04
N ARG A 131 13.66 4.85 -20.95
CA ARG A 131 14.17 3.69 -20.19
C ARG A 131 13.27 3.30 -19.01
N GLY A 132 12.20 4.04 -18.74
CA GLY A 132 11.33 3.82 -17.58
C GLY A 132 12.01 4.12 -16.25
N GLY A 133 13.06 4.94 -16.23
CA GLY A 133 13.80 5.30 -15.02
C GLY A 133 15.27 5.56 -15.25
N ARG A 134 15.99 5.79 -14.15
CA ARG A 134 17.44 5.96 -14.13
C ARG A 134 18.08 4.75 -13.47
N PHE A 135 18.96 4.09 -14.21
CA PHE A 135 19.63 2.86 -13.80
C PHE A 135 21.13 3.05 -13.98
N GLU A 136 21.89 2.66 -12.97
CA GLU A 136 23.35 2.57 -13.07
C GLU A 136 23.73 1.33 -13.88
N ASP A 137 24.76 1.47 -14.73
CA ASP A 137 25.29 0.37 -15.54
C ASP A 137 25.65 -0.84 -14.67
N HIS A 138 25.38 -2.04 -15.16
CA HIS A 138 25.59 -3.29 -14.40
C HIS A 138 27.02 -3.38 -13.82
N GLU A 139 28.02 -3.09 -14.66
CA GLU A 139 29.45 -3.15 -14.34
C GLU A 139 29.85 -2.23 -13.17
N LYS A 140 29.09 -1.15 -12.93
CA LYS A 140 29.36 -0.21 -11.84
C LYS A 140 28.83 -0.68 -10.48
N GLY A 141 28.11 -1.80 -10.42
CA GLY A 141 27.57 -2.32 -9.17
C GLY A 141 28.64 -2.87 -8.22
N TYR A 142 29.81 -3.24 -8.74
CA TYR A 142 30.88 -3.90 -8.00
C TYR A 142 32.24 -3.24 -8.25
N LYS A 143 33.11 -3.30 -7.24
CA LYS A 143 34.53 -2.93 -7.29
C LYS A 143 35.36 -4.12 -6.79
N GLY A 144 35.77 -4.98 -7.73
CA GLY A 144 36.31 -6.30 -7.40
C GLY A 144 35.27 -7.15 -6.68
N ASP A 145 35.64 -7.76 -5.55
CA ASP A 145 34.76 -8.64 -4.77
C ASP A 145 33.79 -7.90 -3.85
N ARG A 146 33.70 -6.56 -3.94
CA ARG A 146 32.86 -5.72 -3.08
C ARG A 146 31.82 -4.94 -3.87
N VAL A 147 30.69 -4.62 -3.24
CA VAL A 147 29.71 -3.68 -3.82
C VAL A 147 30.32 -2.28 -3.93
N ALA A 148 30.10 -1.60 -5.05
CA ALA A 148 30.62 -0.26 -5.28
C ALA A 148 29.91 0.79 -4.40
N ASN A 149 28.60 0.60 -4.17
CA ASN A 149 27.78 1.44 -3.30
C ASN A 149 27.73 0.86 -1.87
N ALA A 150 28.87 0.82 -1.18
CA ALA A 150 28.96 0.24 0.15
C ALA A 150 28.12 1.01 1.19
N TYR A 151 27.46 0.28 2.09
CA TYR A 151 26.84 0.87 3.28
C TYR A 151 27.92 1.33 4.26
N GLY A 152 28.41 2.56 4.09
CA GLY A 152 29.48 3.15 4.90
C GLY A 152 28.99 3.77 6.21
N LYS A 153 27.89 3.27 6.78
CA LYS A 153 27.34 3.74 8.06
C LYS A 153 27.54 2.67 9.13
N LEU A 154 27.54 3.10 10.39
CA LEU A 154 27.70 2.21 11.54
C LEU A 154 26.57 1.18 11.59
N LEU A 155 26.93 -0.09 11.73
CA LEU A 155 26.01 -1.16 12.08
C LEU A 155 25.93 -1.26 13.60
N ASN A 156 24.81 -0.85 14.18
CA ASN A 156 24.59 -0.89 15.62
C ASN A 156 24.11 -2.28 16.05
N LEU A 157 24.99 -3.08 16.66
CA LEU A 157 24.59 -4.31 17.37
C LEU A 157 23.91 -3.98 18.70
N TYR A 158 24.34 -2.88 19.34
CA TYR A 158 23.67 -2.24 20.45
C TYR A 158 23.01 -0.94 19.98
N GLN A 159 21.70 -0.86 20.08
CA GLN A 159 20.88 0.31 19.79
C GLN A 159 20.76 1.19 21.03
N GLU A 160 21.80 1.97 21.33
CA GLU A 160 21.84 2.88 22.49
C GLU A 160 20.63 3.82 22.56
N LYS A 161 20.22 4.39 21.41
CA LYS A 161 19.05 5.25 21.33
C LYS A 161 17.76 4.54 21.75
N THR A 162 17.58 3.29 21.35
CA THR A 162 16.44 2.46 21.74
C THR A 162 16.52 2.15 23.24
N ALA A 163 17.70 1.75 23.73
CA ALA A 163 17.93 1.44 25.14
C ALA A 163 17.63 2.62 26.08
N GLY A 164 17.91 3.84 25.64
CA GLY A 164 17.62 5.06 26.39
C GLY A 164 16.12 5.41 26.49
N THR A 165 15.26 4.78 25.69
CA THR A 165 13.80 5.03 25.74
C THR A 165 13.12 4.16 26.79
N ILE A 166 12.04 4.71 27.36
CA ILE A 166 11.17 4.03 28.34
C ILE A 166 9.84 3.70 27.67
N GLN A 167 9.41 2.44 27.76
CA GLN A 167 8.07 2.03 27.35
C GLN A 167 7.04 2.61 28.33
N ALA A 168 6.19 3.52 27.85
CA ALA A 168 5.24 4.23 28.71
C ALA A 168 4.24 3.33 29.45
N GLY A 169 3.86 2.18 28.88
CA GLY A 169 2.93 1.24 29.53
C GLY A 169 3.53 0.44 30.69
N THR A 170 4.85 0.16 30.66
CA THR A 170 5.51 -0.68 31.68
C THR A 170 6.46 0.11 32.59
N GLY A 171 6.84 1.32 32.21
CA GLY A 171 7.86 2.12 32.90
C GLY A 171 9.28 1.54 32.78
N LYS A 172 9.50 0.53 31.93
CA LYS A 172 10.80 -0.15 31.76
C LYS A 172 11.52 0.36 30.53
N HIS A 173 12.85 0.28 30.55
CA HIS A 173 13.68 0.56 29.37
C HIS A 173 13.43 -0.47 28.27
N ASN A 174 13.41 -0.01 27.02
CA ASN A 174 13.37 -0.90 25.87
C ASN A 174 14.73 -1.63 25.72
N PRO A 175 14.75 -2.89 25.24
CA PRO A 175 16.01 -3.59 25.04
C PRO A 175 16.82 -2.94 23.90
N GLY A 176 18.09 -2.67 24.16
CA GLY A 176 19.02 -2.15 23.15
C GLY A 176 19.67 -3.22 22.28
N ILE A 177 19.45 -4.50 22.56
CA ILE A 177 20.03 -5.63 21.83
C ILE A 177 18.92 -6.59 21.38
N ALA A 178 19.24 -7.45 20.41
CA ALA A 178 18.36 -8.53 20.01
C ALA A 178 17.98 -9.37 21.25
N THR A 179 16.69 -9.37 21.58
CA THR A 179 16.15 -9.97 22.80
C THR A 179 14.84 -10.67 22.48
N TYR A 180 14.61 -11.85 23.08
CA TYR A 180 13.30 -12.47 23.02
C TYR A 180 12.30 -11.69 23.88
N ILE A 181 11.23 -11.21 23.26
CA ILE A 181 10.12 -10.53 23.93
C ILE A 181 8.87 -11.37 23.70
N PRO A 182 8.22 -11.91 24.75
CA PRO A 182 6.98 -12.67 24.57
C PRO A 182 5.83 -11.73 24.22
N VAL A 183 4.74 -12.31 23.69
CA VAL A 183 3.50 -11.57 23.41
C VAL A 183 2.92 -11.01 24.71
N ARG A 184 2.71 -9.70 24.76
CA ARG A 184 2.19 -8.97 25.91
C ARG A 184 1.23 -7.86 25.48
N ASP A 185 0.32 -7.48 26.36
CA ASP A 185 -0.43 -6.23 26.23
C ASP A 185 0.47 -5.00 26.48
N TYR A 186 -0.07 -3.81 26.25
CA TYR A 186 0.65 -2.54 26.35
C TYR A 186 1.33 -2.31 27.70
N ILE A 187 0.76 -2.85 28.78
CA ILE A 187 1.28 -2.71 30.15
C ILE A 187 2.10 -3.93 30.60
N GLY A 188 2.34 -4.90 29.71
CA GLY A 188 3.29 -5.99 29.91
C GLY A 188 2.69 -7.31 30.41
N ASN A 189 1.37 -7.46 30.45
CA ASN A 189 0.72 -8.72 30.83
C ASN A 189 0.65 -9.68 29.65
N GLU A 190 0.80 -10.98 29.91
CA GLU A 190 0.59 -12.00 28.88
C GLU A 190 -0.92 -12.21 28.60
N PRO A 191 -1.34 -12.30 27.33
CA PRO A 191 -2.75 -12.43 26.96
C PRO A 191 -3.30 -13.87 27.11
N GLY A 192 -2.78 -14.67 28.07
CA GLY A 192 -3.14 -16.08 28.22
C GLY A 192 -4.64 -16.31 28.44
N ALA A 193 -5.32 -15.39 29.13
CA ALA A 193 -6.76 -15.47 29.33
C ALA A 193 -7.56 -15.37 28.02
N LEU A 194 -7.06 -14.61 27.02
CA LEU A 194 -7.72 -14.44 25.72
C LEU A 194 -7.69 -15.70 24.85
N ARG A 195 -6.85 -16.70 25.22
CA ARG A 195 -6.78 -17.99 24.51
C ARG A 195 -7.82 -19.01 24.99
N LYS A 196 -8.41 -18.82 26.18
CA LYS A 196 -9.32 -19.80 26.78
C LYS A 196 -10.59 -19.94 25.92
N GLY A 197 -10.81 -21.12 25.35
CA GLY A 197 -11.95 -21.39 24.46
C GLY A 197 -11.74 -20.94 23.00
N TYR A 198 -10.50 -20.56 22.63
CA TYR A 198 -10.10 -20.15 21.29
C TYR A 198 -8.82 -20.90 20.90
N ASP A 199 -8.97 -22.06 20.27
CA ASP A 199 -7.88 -23.02 20.12
C ASP A 199 -7.09 -22.89 18.81
N LEU A 200 -7.45 -21.95 17.95
CA LEU A 200 -6.84 -21.79 16.63
C LEU A 200 -6.09 -20.47 16.55
N ALA A 201 -4.79 -20.49 16.28
CA ALA A 201 -4.02 -19.29 15.98
C ALA A 201 -4.43 -18.73 14.60
N LEU A 202 -4.83 -17.46 14.55
CA LEU A 202 -5.20 -16.79 13.32
C LEU A 202 -3.99 -16.10 12.70
N ILE A 203 -3.72 -16.42 11.43
CA ILE A 203 -2.76 -15.69 10.61
C ILE A 203 -3.43 -15.14 9.35
N THR A 204 -2.72 -14.29 8.62
CA THR A 204 -3.17 -13.80 7.31
C THR A 204 -2.11 -14.06 6.25
N HIS A 205 -2.54 -14.22 5.01
CA HIS A 205 -1.62 -14.36 3.88
C HIS A 205 -2.06 -13.49 2.70
N ARG A 206 -1.18 -13.39 1.70
CA ARG A 206 -1.45 -12.69 0.44
C ARG A 206 -1.52 -13.70 -0.69
N VAL A 207 -2.36 -13.40 -1.67
CA VAL A 207 -2.47 -14.16 -2.92
C VAL A 207 -2.03 -13.27 -4.06
N ILE A 208 -1.49 -13.86 -5.13
CA ILE A 208 -0.98 -13.12 -6.28
C ILE A 208 -2.07 -12.31 -7.00
N THR A 209 -3.33 -12.76 -6.90
CA THR A 209 -4.50 -12.08 -7.47
C THR A 209 -4.96 -10.86 -6.66
N GLN A 210 -4.36 -10.58 -5.49
CA GLN A 210 -4.76 -9.45 -4.65
C GLN A 210 -3.59 -8.63 -4.11
N THR A 211 -3.67 -7.32 -4.30
CA THR A 211 -2.74 -6.32 -3.74
C THR A 211 -3.41 -5.51 -2.63
N LYS A 212 -3.37 -6.06 -1.41
CA LYS A 212 -4.08 -5.52 -0.23
C LYS A 212 -5.57 -5.33 -0.58
N SER A 213 -6.14 -4.15 -0.39
CA SER A 213 -7.55 -3.85 -0.60
C SER A 213 -7.86 -3.18 -1.96
N ARG A 214 -6.91 -3.07 -2.89
CA ARG A 214 -7.05 -2.19 -4.07
C ARG A 214 -7.53 -2.91 -5.33
N THR A 215 -7.14 -4.16 -5.50
CA THR A 215 -7.33 -4.92 -6.75
C THR A 215 -8.68 -5.63 -6.82
N VAL A 216 -9.50 -5.60 -5.77
CA VAL A 216 -10.87 -6.13 -5.83
C VAL A 216 -11.71 -5.43 -6.90
N ALA A 217 -11.36 -4.18 -7.24
CA ALA A 217 -12.01 -3.43 -8.30
C ALA A 217 -11.70 -3.98 -9.70
N ASP A 218 -10.61 -4.71 -9.88
CA ASP A 218 -10.22 -5.32 -11.15
C ASP A 218 -11.02 -6.61 -11.39
N PRO A 219 -11.94 -6.64 -12.37
CA PRO A 219 -12.78 -7.81 -12.63
C PRO A 219 -11.97 -9.02 -13.13
N TRP A 220 -10.83 -8.82 -13.78
CA TRP A 220 -10.04 -9.91 -14.34
C TRP A 220 -9.40 -10.76 -13.25
N LEU A 221 -9.00 -10.14 -12.15
CA LEU A 221 -8.43 -10.84 -10.99
C LEU A 221 -9.49 -11.60 -10.19
N SER A 222 -10.71 -11.05 -10.09
CA SER A 222 -11.86 -11.74 -9.50
C SER A 222 -12.30 -12.96 -10.30
N ALA A 223 -12.09 -12.99 -11.62
CA ALA A 223 -12.40 -14.18 -12.43
C ALA A 223 -11.49 -15.37 -12.11
N ILE A 224 -10.23 -15.11 -11.70
CA ILE A 224 -9.25 -16.14 -11.35
C ILE A 224 -9.49 -16.68 -9.93
N LEU A 225 -9.74 -15.77 -8.97
CA LEU A 225 -10.05 -16.12 -7.58
C LEU A 225 -11.20 -15.23 -7.08
N PRO A 226 -12.46 -15.69 -7.19
CA PRO A 226 -13.63 -14.86 -6.92
C PRO A 226 -13.84 -14.58 -5.43
N GLU A 227 -13.45 -15.50 -4.57
CA GLU A 227 -13.56 -15.38 -3.12
C GLU A 227 -12.45 -16.18 -2.42
N ASN A 228 -12.15 -15.80 -1.18
CA ASN A 228 -11.30 -16.57 -0.27
C ASN A 228 -12.15 -17.44 0.67
N GLY A 229 -11.47 -18.11 1.60
CA GLY A 229 -12.08 -18.85 2.71
C GLY A 229 -11.13 -18.90 3.91
N VAL A 230 -11.56 -19.57 4.97
CA VAL A 230 -10.74 -19.89 6.14
C VAL A 230 -10.00 -21.18 5.85
N LEU A 231 -8.70 -21.07 5.57
CA LEU A 231 -7.82 -22.21 5.40
C LEU A 231 -7.58 -22.89 6.74
N ILE A 232 -7.77 -24.21 6.80
CA ILE A 232 -7.61 -25.02 8.02
C ILE A 232 -6.99 -26.38 7.68
N ASN A 233 -6.24 -26.97 8.60
CA ASN A 233 -5.76 -28.34 8.45
C ASN A 233 -6.94 -29.34 8.57
N PRO A 234 -7.01 -30.40 7.74
CA PRO A 234 -8.06 -31.41 7.85
C PRO A 234 -8.23 -32.01 9.26
N LYS A 235 -7.14 -32.23 10.01
CA LYS A 235 -7.20 -32.75 11.38
C LYS A 235 -7.97 -31.84 12.33
N ASP A 236 -7.82 -30.52 12.19
CA ASP A 236 -8.58 -29.57 13.00
C ASP A 236 -10.03 -29.43 12.53
N ALA A 237 -10.27 -29.53 11.21
CA ALA A 237 -11.62 -29.56 10.68
C ALA A 237 -12.40 -30.76 11.25
N ASP A 238 -11.82 -31.95 11.20
CA ASP A 238 -12.42 -33.17 11.76
C ASP A 238 -12.63 -33.05 13.27
N ARG A 239 -11.63 -32.57 14.02
CA ARG A 239 -11.71 -32.34 15.47
C ARG A 239 -12.85 -31.39 15.85
N LEU A 240 -13.11 -30.39 15.01
CA LEU A 240 -14.14 -29.37 15.21
C LEU A 240 -15.49 -29.73 14.57
N GLY A 241 -15.60 -30.89 13.90
CA GLY A 241 -16.80 -31.28 13.16
C GLY A 241 -17.13 -30.37 11.98
N LEU A 242 -16.12 -29.73 11.38
CA LEU A 242 -16.25 -28.84 10.24
C LEU A 242 -16.03 -29.58 8.92
N THR A 243 -16.85 -29.27 7.93
CA THR A 243 -16.74 -29.83 6.58
C THR A 243 -16.21 -28.81 5.59
N ASN A 244 -15.50 -29.27 4.56
CA ASN A 244 -15.00 -28.38 3.51
C ASN A 244 -16.16 -27.69 2.78
N GLY A 245 -16.07 -26.37 2.61
CA GLY A 245 -17.14 -25.53 2.03
C GLY A 245 -18.18 -25.03 3.05
N GLN A 246 -18.21 -25.56 4.28
CA GLN A 246 -19.13 -25.09 5.32
C GLN A 246 -18.89 -23.62 5.67
N MET A 247 -19.96 -22.87 5.86
CA MET A 247 -19.86 -21.49 6.32
C MET A 247 -19.58 -21.45 7.82
N VAL A 248 -18.51 -20.74 8.18
CA VAL A 248 -18.12 -20.52 9.57
C VAL A 248 -17.92 -19.05 9.86
N LYS A 249 -18.30 -18.63 11.06
CA LYS A 249 -18.03 -17.33 11.61
C LYS A 249 -16.74 -17.38 12.42
N VAL A 250 -15.86 -16.40 12.20
CA VAL A 250 -14.60 -16.25 12.96
C VAL A 250 -14.86 -15.35 14.15
N ALA A 251 -14.63 -15.85 15.37
CA ALA A 251 -14.78 -15.09 16.60
C ALA A 251 -13.53 -15.19 17.48
N SER A 252 -13.24 -14.15 18.26
CA SER A 252 -12.12 -14.10 19.21
C SER A 252 -12.58 -13.61 20.58
N ALA A 253 -11.72 -13.72 21.59
CA ALA A 253 -12.03 -13.25 22.93
C ALA A 253 -12.40 -11.76 23.02
N THR A 254 -11.83 -10.92 22.15
CA THR A 254 -12.11 -9.46 22.12
C THR A 254 -13.14 -9.08 21.05
N ASN A 255 -13.55 -10.03 20.21
CA ASN A 255 -14.66 -9.88 19.28
C ASN A 255 -15.52 -11.17 19.28
N PRO A 256 -16.31 -11.38 20.34
CA PRO A 256 -17.11 -12.60 20.48
C PRO A 256 -18.31 -12.63 19.54
N SER A 257 -18.79 -11.47 19.05
CA SER A 257 -19.88 -11.46 18.07
C SER A 257 -19.44 -12.03 16.72
N GLY A 258 -18.15 -11.90 16.39
CA GLY A 258 -17.62 -12.28 15.09
C GLY A 258 -18.06 -11.30 14.00
N GLU A 259 -18.26 -10.03 14.34
CA GLU A 259 -18.73 -8.99 13.44
C GLU A 259 -17.73 -7.84 13.38
N TRP A 260 -17.57 -7.26 12.20
CA TRP A 260 -16.87 -6.01 12.02
C TRP A 260 -17.84 -4.85 12.21
N ASP A 261 -17.59 -3.99 13.20
CA ASP A 261 -18.24 -2.69 13.31
C ASP A 261 -17.65 -1.74 12.26
N LEU A 262 -18.47 -1.34 11.30
CA LEU A 262 -18.08 -0.45 10.20
C LEU A 262 -18.42 1.01 10.49
N GLY A 263 -18.98 1.30 11.67
CA GLY A 263 -19.51 2.60 12.02
C GLY A 263 -20.84 2.92 11.33
N ALA A 264 -21.45 4.05 11.71
CA ALA A 264 -22.71 4.54 11.17
C ALA A 264 -23.85 3.49 11.17
N GLY A 265 -23.89 2.62 12.18
CA GLY A 265 -24.90 1.57 12.32
C GLY A 265 -24.68 0.34 11.44
N ASN A 266 -23.58 0.28 10.67
CA ASN A 266 -23.28 -0.83 9.78
C ASN A 266 -22.39 -1.87 10.47
N LYS A 267 -22.73 -3.14 10.27
CA LYS A 267 -21.91 -4.27 10.71
C LYS A 267 -21.75 -5.28 9.59
N LYS A 268 -20.65 -6.01 9.60
CA LYS A 268 -20.42 -7.12 8.67
C LYS A 268 -19.94 -8.35 9.40
N ALA A 269 -20.70 -9.44 9.34
CA ALA A 269 -20.28 -10.71 9.92
C ALA A 269 -19.00 -11.23 9.25
N MET A 270 -18.04 -11.71 10.04
CA MET A 270 -16.80 -12.32 9.56
C MET A 270 -17.04 -13.79 9.24
N VAL A 271 -17.89 -14.02 8.24
CA VAL A 271 -18.27 -15.36 7.79
C VAL A 271 -17.55 -15.69 6.49
N GLY A 272 -17.03 -16.90 6.39
CA GLY A 272 -16.51 -17.44 5.14
C GLY A 272 -16.50 -18.96 5.13
N LYS A 273 -16.26 -19.53 3.95
CA LYS A 273 -16.21 -20.97 3.77
C LYS A 273 -14.95 -21.57 4.40
N VAL A 274 -15.10 -22.74 5.00
CA VAL A 274 -13.97 -23.60 5.40
C VAL A 274 -13.29 -24.12 4.14
N VAL A 275 -11.97 -24.04 4.09
CA VAL A 275 -11.15 -24.62 3.02
C VAL A 275 -10.09 -25.51 3.66
N THR A 276 -10.29 -26.81 3.59
CA THR A 276 -9.37 -27.77 4.18
C THR A 276 -8.12 -27.93 3.31
N THR A 277 -6.94 -27.84 3.90
CA THR A 277 -5.66 -28.03 3.18
C THR A 277 -4.56 -28.55 4.09
N GLN A 278 -3.73 -29.46 3.59
CA GLN A 278 -2.56 -29.98 4.30
C GLN A 278 -1.41 -28.97 4.39
N THR A 279 -1.51 -27.83 3.68
CA THR A 279 -0.51 -26.75 3.75
C THR A 279 -0.59 -25.94 5.05
N MET A 280 -1.67 -26.08 5.81
CA MET A 280 -1.83 -25.43 7.11
C MET A 280 -1.25 -26.31 8.21
N ARG A 281 -0.45 -25.70 9.10
CA ARG A 281 -0.02 -26.34 10.35
C ARG A 281 -1.26 -26.61 11.23
N PRO A 282 -1.39 -27.79 11.87
CA PRO A 282 -2.43 -28.02 12.86
C PRO A 282 -2.44 -26.96 13.98
N GLY A 283 -3.63 -26.54 14.40
CA GLY A 283 -3.87 -25.46 15.35
C GLY A 283 -3.79 -24.05 14.76
N VAL A 284 -3.63 -23.91 13.44
CA VAL A 284 -3.50 -22.60 12.76
C VAL A 284 -4.55 -22.48 11.65
N VAL A 285 -5.19 -21.32 11.57
CA VAL A 285 -6.07 -20.95 10.46
C VAL A 285 -5.59 -19.70 9.76
N SER A 286 -5.92 -19.58 8.47
CA SER A 286 -5.51 -18.42 7.67
C SER A 286 -6.62 -17.94 6.75
N PHE A 287 -6.64 -16.64 6.46
CA PHE A 287 -7.43 -16.09 5.36
C PHE A 287 -6.58 -15.19 4.47
N ALA A 288 -6.92 -15.17 3.18
CA ALA A 288 -6.26 -14.29 2.22
C ALA A 288 -6.73 -12.85 2.39
N ARG A 289 -5.82 -11.88 2.45
CA ARG A 289 -6.19 -10.45 2.44
C ARG A 289 -6.65 -10.03 1.05
N GLY A 290 -7.57 -9.06 1.00
CA GLY A 290 -8.06 -8.45 -0.23
C GLY A 290 -9.48 -8.83 -0.66
N PHE A 291 -10.19 -9.58 0.18
CA PHE A 291 -11.58 -9.99 -0.03
C PHE A 291 -12.50 -9.43 1.06
N GLY A 292 -13.80 -9.72 0.96
CA GLY A 292 -14.78 -9.39 1.98
C GLY A 292 -15.06 -7.89 2.09
N HIS A 293 -14.99 -7.13 0.99
CA HIS A 293 -15.15 -5.68 1.05
C HIS A 293 -16.58 -5.25 1.36
N TRP A 294 -16.70 -4.06 1.93
CA TRP A 294 -17.96 -3.34 2.11
C TRP A 294 -17.87 -1.93 1.50
N GLY A 295 -16.66 -1.36 1.38
CA GLY A 295 -16.36 -0.16 0.60
C GLY A 295 -15.75 -0.48 -0.76
N THR A 296 -14.97 0.46 -1.33
CA THR A 296 -14.27 0.26 -2.61
C THR A 296 -15.22 -0.13 -3.74
N GLY A 297 -16.39 0.50 -3.81
CA GLY A 297 -17.44 0.19 -4.80
C GLY A 297 -18.14 -1.16 -4.59
N ALA A 298 -18.02 -1.78 -3.41
CA ALA A 298 -18.73 -3.01 -3.08
C ALA A 298 -20.17 -2.74 -2.61
N SER A 299 -20.45 -1.58 -2.02
CA SER A 299 -21.79 -1.15 -1.60
C SER A 299 -22.26 0.05 -2.41
N ASP A 300 -23.57 0.25 -2.45
CA ASP A 300 -24.18 1.44 -3.02
C ASP A 300 -23.69 2.70 -2.27
N VAL A 301 -23.45 3.78 -3.00
CA VAL A 301 -23.15 5.10 -2.46
C VAL A 301 -24.14 6.10 -3.01
N ILE A 302 -24.62 7.02 -2.18
CA ILE A 302 -25.51 8.11 -2.60
C ILE A 302 -24.72 9.42 -2.57
N ILE A 303 -24.64 10.10 -3.70
CA ILE A 303 -23.99 11.42 -3.84
C ILE A 303 -25.01 12.38 -4.42
N ASP A 304 -25.35 13.46 -3.71
CA ASP A 304 -26.32 14.46 -4.14
C ASP A 304 -27.65 13.85 -4.64
N GLY A 305 -28.16 12.88 -3.89
CA GLY A 305 -29.39 12.14 -4.23
C GLY A 305 -29.24 11.07 -5.34
N HIS A 306 -28.08 10.98 -5.99
CA HIS A 306 -27.83 10.00 -7.04
C HIS A 306 -27.21 8.72 -6.48
N VAL A 307 -27.81 7.57 -6.81
CA VAL A 307 -27.32 6.25 -6.37
C VAL A 307 -26.27 5.73 -7.35
N ILE A 308 -25.04 5.58 -6.87
CA ILE A 308 -23.98 4.84 -7.56
C ILE A 308 -24.02 3.41 -7.04
N LYS A 309 -24.38 2.47 -7.92
CA LYS A 309 -24.55 1.06 -7.55
C LYS A 309 -23.22 0.37 -7.25
N GLY A 310 -23.19 -0.34 -6.13
CA GLY A 310 -22.07 -1.20 -5.75
C GLY A 310 -22.04 -2.48 -6.58
N GLU A 311 -20.84 -3.01 -6.78
CA GLU A 311 -20.61 -4.29 -7.43
C GLU A 311 -20.55 -5.42 -6.41
N LYS A 312 -21.62 -6.23 -6.36
CA LYS A 312 -21.77 -7.36 -5.40
C LYS A 312 -20.56 -8.31 -5.39
N ARG A 313 -19.91 -8.54 -6.53
CA ARG A 313 -18.69 -9.39 -6.62
C ARG A 313 -17.60 -8.94 -5.66
N ARG A 314 -17.47 -7.64 -5.41
CA ARG A 314 -16.41 -7.08 -4.56
C ARG A 314 -16.63 -7.40 -3.09
N GLN A 315 -17.86 -7.76 -2.71
CA GLN A 315 -18.20 -8.16 -1.34
C GLN A 315 -17.80 -9.59 -1.00
N ALA A 316 -17.50 -10.42 -2.00
CA ALA A 316 -17.30 -11.85 -1.87
C ALA A 316 -16.11 -12.23 -0.99
N GLY A 317 -16.21 -13.41 -0.36
CA GLY A 317 -15.26 -13.89 0.63
C GLY A 317 -15.36 -13.18 1.99
N LEU A 318 -14.33 -13.39 2.82
CA LEU A 318 -14.25 -12.90 4.18
C LEU A 318 -13.06 -11.96 4.41
N HIS A 319 -13.18 -11.16 5.47
CA HIS A 319 -12.06 -10.41 6.01
C HIS A 319 -12.09 -10.42 7.55
N ALA A 320 -11.28 -11.29 8.17
CA ALA A 320 -11.32 -11.52 9.61
C ALA A 320 -10.40 -10.62 10.47
N ASN A 321 -9.96 -9.47 9.96
CA ASN A 321 -9.11 -8.57 10.76
C ASN A 321 -9.77 -8.09 12.05
N ALA A 322 -11.10 -7.89 12.05
CA ALA A 322 -11.79 -7.45 13.26
C ALA A 322 -11.83 -8.55 14.33
N ALA A 323 -11.46 -9.80 14.02
CA ALA A 323 -11.26 -10.84 15.02
C ALA A 323 -9.93 -10.69 15.75
N MET A 324 -8.97 -9.91 15.23
CA MET A 324 -7.68 -9.73 15.88
C MET A 324 -7.83 -9.04 17.23
N TRP A 325 -7.04 -9.47 18.21
CA TRP A 325 -7.15 -8.99 19.58
C TRP A 325 -6.93 -7.48 19.67
N THR A 326 -7.81 -6.83 20.43
CA THR A 326 -7.61 -5.46 20.92
C THR A 326 -6.77 -5.47 22.18
N ASP A 327 -5.98 -4.43 22.38
CA ASP A 327 -5.25 -4.28 23.62
C ASP A 327 -6.22 -4.07 24.80
N SER A 328 -5.93 -4.68 25.94
CA SER A 328 -6.76 -4.63 27.15
C SER A 328 -6.82 -3.21 27.75
N THR A 329 -5.73 -2.46 27.58
CA THR A 329 -5.52 -1.12 28.13
C THR A 329 -5.84 -0.06 27.07
N ILE A 330 -5.32 -0.24 25.86
CA ILE A 330 -5.54 0.69 24.74
C ILE A 330 -6.63 0.13 23.82
N LYS A 331 -7.88 0.33 24.23
CA LYS A 331 -9.05 -0.36 23.67
C LYS A 331 -9.48 0.10 22.27
N ASN A 332 -8.92 1.20 21.76
CA ASN A 332 -9.26 1.72 20.44
C ASN A 332 -8.34 1.18 19.32
N THR A 333 -7.44 0.25 19.63
CA THR A 333 -6.51 -0.34 18.66
C THR A 333 -6.32 -1.83 18.91
N CYS A 334 -5.90 -2.56 17.87
CA CYS A 334 -5.43 -3.93 18.04
C CYS A 334 -4.15 -3.95 18.89
N MET A 335 -3.74 -5.13 19.37
CA MET A 335 -2.39 -5.28 19.94
C MET A 335 -1.33 -4.75 18.97
N PHE A 336 -0.27 -4.14 19.49
CA PHE A 336 0.73 -3.43 18.70
C PHE A 336 2.10 -3.43 19.38
N ASP A 337 3.15 -3.21 18.60
CA ASP A 337 4.50 -2.93 19.09
C ASP A 337 4.55 -1.49 19.65
N PRO A 338 4.78 -1.32 20.96
CA PRO A 338 4.79 0.00 21.60
C PRO A 338 5.97 0.88 21.18
N VAL A 339 6.99 0.34 20.49
CA VAL A 339 8.16 1.10 20.03
C VAL A 339 7.91 1.66 18.63
N GLY A 340 7.62 0.78 17.65
CA GLY A 340 7.43 1.15 16.24
C GLY A 340 5.98 1.48 15.85
N GLY A 341 5.01 1.24 16.74
CA GLY A 341 3.57 1.44 16.46
C GLY A 341 3.00 0.44 15.46
N SER A 342 3.73 -0.63 15.12
CA SER A 342 3.27 -1.64 14.19
C SER A 342 2.19 -2.51 14.85
N VAL A 343 1.11 -2.74 14.13
CA VAL A 343 0.02 -3.62 14.58
C VAL A 343 0.41 -5.09 14.58
N SER A 344 -0.11 -5.88 15.53
CA SER A 344 0.04 -7.33 15.55
C SER A 344 -1.07 -8.01 14.75
N PHE A 345 -0.66 -8.81 13.76
CA PHE A 345 -1.58 -9.57 12.89
C PHE A 345 -1.57 -11.08 13.17
N TYR A 346 -0.73 -11.58 14.08
CA TYR A 346 -0.39 -13.01 14.14
C TYR A 346 -0.44 -13.64 15.55
N ASP A 347 -0.84 -12.89 16.57
CA ASP A 347 -0.89 -13.39 17.96
C ASP A 347 -2.28 -13.88 18.39
N THR A 348 -3.31 -13.49 17.63
CA THR A 348 -4.71 -13.71 17.98
C THR A 348 -5.08 -15.19 17.89
N HIS A 349 -5.81 -15.67 18.88
CA HIS A 349 -6.49 -16.97 18.80
C HIS A 349 -7.99 -16.78 18.60
N VAL A 350 -8.56 -17.66 17.78
CA VAL A 350 -9.96 -17.63 17.35
C VAL A 350 -10.62 -19.00 17.53
N LYS A 351 -11.94 -19.01 17.39
CA LYS A 351 -12.76 -20.19 17.18
C LYS A 351 -13.56 -20.01 15.91
N LEU A 352 -13.95 -21.13 15.31
CA LEU A 352 -14.80 -21.18 14.13
C LEU A 352 -16.17 -21.71 14.56
N GLU A 353 -17.21 -20.92 14.34
CA GLU A 353 -18.58 -21.29 14.68
C GLU A 353 -19.36 -21.59 13.40
N PRO A 354 -19.94 -22.80 13.25
CA PRO A 354 -20.87 -23.10 12.17
C PRO A 354 -21.98 -22.04 12.07
N VAL A 355 -22.25 -21.59 10.86
CA VAL A 355 -23.41 -20.72 10.57
C VAL A 355 -24.49 -21.57 9.94
N THR A 356 -25.70 -21.53 10.51
CA THR A 356 -26.89 -22.06 9.85
C THR A 356 -27.25 -21.10 8.73
N VAL A 357 -27.12 -21.54 7.49
CA VAL A 357 -27.50 -20.78 6.29
C VAL A 357 -28.96 -21.00 5.98
#